data_AF-A0A2X4TSN6-F1
#
_entry.id   AF-A0A2X4TSN6-F1
#
_cell.length_a   1.000
_cell.length_b   1.000
_cell.length_c   1.000
_cell.angle_alpha   90.00
_cell.angle_beta   90.00
_cell.angle_gamma   90.00
#
_symmetry.space_group_name_H-M   'P 1'
#
loop_
_entity.id
_entity.type
_entity.pdbx_description
1 polymer ?
#
loop_
_entity_poly.entity_id
_entity_poly.type
_entity_poly.pdbx_seq_one_letter_code
_entity_poly.pdbx_strand_id
1 'polypeptide(L)'
;MRRLLFLSLAGLWLFSPAAAAQLPGLISQPLAGGGQSWSLSVQTLVFITSLTFLPAILLMMTSFTRIIIVFGLLRNALGTPSAPPNQVLLGLALFLTFFYYVARH
;
A
#
# COMPACT_ATOMS: atom_id res chain seq x y z
N MET A 1 -18.08 -0.31 49.74
CA MET A 1 -17.79 -0.97 48.44
C MET A 1 -17.52 0.02 47.30
N ARG A 2 -18.41 0.97 46.98
CA ARG A 2 -18.17 2.00 45.94
C ARG A 2 -16.89 2.83 46.11
N ARG A 3 -16.55 3.27 47.33
CA ARG A 3 -15.32 4.04 47.60
C ARG A 3 -14.02 3.26 47.35
N LEU A 4 -14.04 1.93 47.54
CA LEU A 4 -12.89 1.07 47.26
C LEU A 4 -12.66 0.91 45.74
N LEU A 5 -13.74 0.85 44.95
CA LEU A 5 -13.66 0.86 43.49
C LEU A 5 -13.12 2.18 42.95
N PHE A 6 -13.51 3.33 43.52
CA PHE A 6 -12.95 4.63 43.14
C PHE A 6 -11.46 4.75 43.50
N LEU A 7 -11.03 4.20 44.65
CA LEU A 7 -9.62 4.19 45.05
C LEU A 7 -8.78 3.24 44.18
N SER A 8 -9.32 2.09 43.76
CA SER A 8 -8.62 1.21 42.82
C SER A 8 -8.53 1.81 41.41
N LEU A 9 -9.55 2.53 40.95
CA LEU A 9 -9.51 3.25 39.67
C LEU A 9 -8.52 4.41 39.69
N ALA A 10 -8.47 5.16 40.79
CA ALA A 10 -7.49 6.24 40.99
C ALA A 10 -6.05 5.70 41.12
N GLY A 11 -5.88 4.56 41.79
CA GLY A 11 -4.61 3.84 41.84
C GLY A 11 -4.15 3.35 40.46
N LEU A 12 -5.07 2.85 39.63
CA LEU A 12 -4.80 2.51 38.23
C LEU A 12 -4.44 3.74 37.38
N TRP A 13 -4.98 4.91 37.70
CA TRP A 13 -4.65 6.17 37.00
C TRP A 13 -3.25 6.68 37.38
N LEU A 14 -2.85 6.50 38.64
CA LEU A 14 -1.50 6.85 39.14
C LEU A 14 -0.43 5.83 38.72
N PHE A 15 -0.81 4.58 38.49
CA PHE A 15 0.07 3.51 38.01
C PHE A 15 -0.03 3.29 36.50
N SER A 16 -0.87 4.05 35.80
CA SER A 16 -0.66 4.22 34.37
C SER A 16 0.72 4.85 34.29
N PRO A 17 1.74 4.20 33.71
CA PRO A 17 2.83 4.99 33.22
C PRO A 17 2.14 6.06 32.38
N ALA A 18 2.54 7.31 32.54
CA ALA A 18 2.54 8.20 31.41
C ALA A 18 3.47 7.54 30.38
N ALA A 19 3.02 6.45 29.78
CA ALA A 19 3.24 6.18 28.41
C ALA A 19 2.66 7.41 27.74
N ALA A 20 3.51 8.44 27.64
CA ALA A 20 3.95 8.84 26.33
C ALA A 20 4.03 7.56 25.49
N ALA A 21 2.89 7.12 24.96
CA ALA A 21 2.81 6.46 23.71
C ALA A 21 3.25 7.51 22.68
N GLN A 22 4.51 7.96 22.80
CA GLN A 22 5.29 8.34 21.67
C GLN A 22 5.34 7.08 20.84
N LEU A 23 4.35 6.93 19.99
CA LEU A 23 4.37 6.02 18.85
C LEU A 23 5.71 6.32 18.18
N PRO A 24 6.72 5.45 18.33
CA PRO A 24 8.05 5.72 17.81
C PRO A 24 7.89 5.79 16.29
N GLY A 25 7.89 7.00 15.74
CA GLY A 25 7.41 7.20 14.38
C GLY A 25 6.68 8.52 14.14
N LEU A 26 5.74 8.90 14.99
CA LEU A 26 4.78 9.97 14.67
C LEU A 26 5.16 11.34 15.26
N ILE A 27 6.46 11.65 15.34
CA ILE A 27 6.92 12.98 15.76
C ILE A 27 7.15 13.79 14.48
N SER A 28 6.19 14.64 14.14
CA SER A 28 6.40 15.74 13.19
C SER A 28 6.97 16.91 13.98
N GLN A 29 8.28 17.20 13.89
CA GLN A 29 8.80 18.43 14.47
C GLN A 29 8.57 19.56 13.46
N PRO A 30 7.85 20.64 13.83
CA PRO A 30 7.69 21.79 12.96
C PRO A 30 9.04 22.47 12.76
N LEU A 31 9.52 22.53 11.53
CA LEU A 31 10.68 23.32 11.13
C LEU A 31 10.24 24.78 10.98
N ALA A 32 11.12 25.72 11.37
CA ALA A 32 10.84 27.16 11.42
C ALA A 32 10.41 27.84 10.10
N GLY A 33 10.34 27.08 8.99
CA GLY A 33 9.83 27.51 7.68
C GLY A 33 8.50 26.88 7.25
N GLY A 34 7.74 26.26 8.16
CA GLY A 34 6.46 25.62 7.87
C GLY A 34 6.54 24.17 7.35
N GLY A 35 7.74 23.60 7.26
CA GLY A 35 7.95 22.18 6.98
C GLY A 35 7.79 21.32 8.24
N GLN A 36 7.42 20.06 8.10
CA GLN A 36 7.37 19.09 9.21
C GLN A 36 8.48 18.07 9.00
N SER A 37 9.42 17.93 9.93
CA SER A 37 10.40 16.83 9.87
C SER A 37 9.72 15.57 10.41
N TRP A 38 9.56 14.57 9.54
CA TRP A 38 9.03 13.27 9.92
C TRP A 38 10.14 12.42 10.52
N SER A 39 9.80 11.46 11.40
CA SER A 39 10.78 10.49 11.86
C SER A 39 11.30 9.63 10.69
N LEU A 40 12.54 9.16 10.81
CA LEU A 40 13.15 8.25 9.83
C LEU A 40 12.26 7.01 9.60
N SER A 41 11.63 6.47 10.66
CA SER A 41 10.72 5.33 10.56
C SER A 41 9.51 5.60 9.68
N VAL A 42 8.88 6.77 9.82
CA VAL A 42 7.72 7.14 8.97
C VAL A 42 8.15 7.45 7.54
N GLN A 43 9.28 8.13 7.36
CA GLN A 43 9.82 8.40 6.03
C GLN A 43 10.13 7.10 5.28
N THR A 44 10.79 6.14 5.93
CA THR A 44 11.09 4.83 5.34
C THR A 44 9.80 4.05 5.06
N LEU A 45 8.81 4.09 5.96
CA LEU A 45 7.51 3.44 5.75
C LEU A 45 6.79 3.99 4.51
N VAL A 46 6.72 5.31 4.36
CA VAL A 46 6.09 5.94 3.19
C VAL A 46 6.88 5.63 1.92
N PHE A 47 8.21 5.58 2.00
CA PHE A 47 9.08 5.25 0.87
C PHE A 47 8.90 3.82 0.38
N ILE A 48 8.94 2.82 1.25
CA ILE A 48 8.75 1.42 0.83
C ILE A 48 7.32 1.20 0.32
N THR A 49 6.35 1.87 0.91
CA THR A 49 4.94 1.83 0.47
C THR A 49 4.82 2.38 -0.95
N SER A 50 5.33 3.59 -1.20
CA SER A 50 5.26 4.19 -2.53
C SER A 50 6.00 3.35 -3.57
N LEU A 51 7.16 2.79 -3.23
CA LEU A 51 7.94 1.93 -4.11
C LEU A 51 7.19 0.65 -4.52
N THR A 52 6.34 0.09 -3.65
CA THR A 52 5.51 -1.08 -3.97
C THR A 52 4.29 -0.73 -4.84
N PHE A 53 3.71 0.46 -4.69
CA PHE A 53 2.61 0.91 -5.53
C PHE A 53 3.05 1.38 -6.92
N LEU A 54 4.25 1.95 -7.02
CA LEU A 54 4.81 2.47 -8.27
C LEU A 54 4.69 1.50 -9.47
N PRO A 55 5.10 0.22 -9.39
CA PRO A 55 4.98 -0.70 -10.52
C PRO A 55 3.52 -0.94 -10.93
N ALA A 56 2.60 -1.01 -9.98
CA ALA A 56 1.18 -1.20 -10.28
C ALA A 56 0.57 0.02 -10.99
N ILE A 57 0.91 1.22 -10.54
CA ILE A 57 0.46 2.48 -11.17
C ILE A 57 1.03 2.59 -12.58
N LEU A 58 2.32 2.28 -12.78
CA LEU A 58 2.93 2.28 -14.11
C LEU A 58 2.19 1.34 -15.08
N LEU A 59 1.88 0.12 -14.65
CA LEU A 59 1.09 -0.81 -15.47
C LEU A 59 -0.30 -0.24 -15.77
N MET A 60 -0.97 0.37 -14.78
CA MET A 60 -2.31 0.97 -14.97
C MET A 60 -2.31 2.15 -15.95
N MET A 61 -1.23 2.93 -16.03
CA MET A 61 -1.10 4.04 -16.97
C MET A 61 -0.74 3.61 -18.40
N THR A 62 -0.48 2.33 -18.63
CA THR A 62 -0.08 1.79 -19.95
C THR A 62 -1.21 1.02 -20.64
N SER A 63 -0.94 0.52 -21.86
CA SER A 63 -1.85 -0.36 -22.60
C SER A 63 -2.08 -1.73 -21.94
N PHE A 64 -1.30 -2.09 -20.91
CA PHE A 64 -1.41 -3.36 -20.18
C PHE A 64 -2.84 -3.66 -19.72
N THR A 65 -3.51 -2.71 -19.06
CA THR A 65 -4.88 -2.87 -18.55
C THR A 65 -5.87 -3.21 -19.66
N ARG A 66 -5.74 -2.59 -20.83
CA ARG A 66 -6.65 -2.85 -21.96
C ARG A 66 -6.42 -4.24 -22.55
N ILE A 67 -5.16 -4.64 -22.70
CA ILE A 67 -4.78 -5.94 -23.25
C ILE A 67 -5.26 -7.07 -22.34
N ILE A 68 -5.02 -6.98 -21.03
CA ILE A 68 -5.41 -8.05 -20.10
C ILE A 68 -6.93 -8.19 -19.97
N ILE A 69 -7.69 -7.10 -20.03
CA ILE A 69 -9.17 -7.15 -20.03
C ILE A 69 -9.67 -7.87 -21.29
N VAL A 70 -9.16 -7.52 -22.47
CA VAL A 70 -9.57 -8.16 -23.73
C VAL A 70 -9.24 -9.65 -23.71
N PHE A 71 -8.07 -10.04 -23.24
CA PHE A 71 -7.71 -11.45 -23.07
C PHE A 71 -8.57 -12.18 -22.02
N GLY A 72 -8.96 -11.50 -20.94
CA GLY A 72 -9.91 -12.03 -19.96
C GLY A 72 -11.30 -12.26 -20.55
N LEU A 73 -11.79 -11.33 -21.37
CA LEU A 73 -13.06 -11.48 -22.10
C LEU A 73 -12.98 -12.63 -23.12
N LEU A 74 -11.87 -12.74 -23.86
CA LEU A 74 -11.63 -13.83 -24.79
C LEU A 74 -11.66 -15.19 -24.06
N ARG A 75 -11.01 -15.30 -22.90
CA ARG A 75 -11.05 -16.52 -22.07
C ARG A 75 -12.48 -16.92 -21.70
N ASN A 76 -13.31 -15.97 -21.26
CA ASN A 76 -14.71 -16.26 -20.93
C ASN A 76 -15.50 -16.70 -22.17
N ALA A 77 -15.21 -16.13 -23.34
CA ALA A 77 -15.87 -16.49 -24.59
C ALA A 77 -15.50 -17.91 -25.09
N LEU A 78 -14.32 -18.42 -24.74
CA LEU A 78 -13.88 -19.78 -25.12
C LEU A 78 -14.64 -20.90 -24.40
N GLY A 79 -15.45 -20.59 -23.38
CA GLY A 79 -16.28 -21.58 -22.67
C GLY A 79 -15.49 -22.65 -21.90
N THR A 80 -14.16 -22.56 -21.86
CA THR A 80 -13.25 -23.49 -21.19
C THR A 80 -12.53 -22.76 -20.05
N PRO A 81 -12.78 -23.12 -18.77
CA PRO A 81 -12.26 -22.36 -17.64
C PRO A 81 -10.75 -22.57 -17.38
N SER A 82 -10.16 -23.63 -17.93
CA SER A 82 -8.78 -24.06 -17.66
C SER A 82 -7.77 -23.55 -18.70
N ALA A 83 -8.21 -23.14 -19.89
CA ALA A 83 -7.32 -22.64 -20.93
C ALA A 83 -7.74 -21.21 -21.34
N PRO A 84 -6.79 -20.26 -21.46
CA PRO A 84 -5.39 -20.25 -21.03
C PRO A 84 -5.20 -19.89 -19.53
N PRO A 85 -4.13 -20.33 -18.85
CA PRO A 85 -3.85 -19.97 -17.45
C PRO A 85 -3.60 -18.47 -17.26
N ASN A 86 -3.98 -17.93 -16.10
CA ASN A 86 -3.80 -16.50 -15.79
C ASN A 86 -2.33 -16.04 -15.87
N GLN A 87 -1.38 -16.92 -15.52
CA GLN A 87 0.05 -16.64 -15.64
C GLN A 87 0.49 -16.43 -17.10
N VAL A 88 -0.08 -17.20 -18.03
CA VAL A 88 0.21 -17.08 -19.47
C VAL A 88 -0.40 -15.79 -20.01
N LEU A 89 -1.64 -15.46 -19.63
CA LEU A 89 -2.28 -14.21 -20.04
C LEU A 89 -1.51 -12.99 -19.52
N LEU A 90 -1.03 -13.03 -18.27
CA LEU A 90 -0.19 -11.99 -17.70
C LEU A 90 1.12 -11.84 -18.48
N GLY A 91 1.80 -12.94 -18.78
CA GLY A 91 3.04 -12.95 -19.56
C GLY A 91 2.87 -12.37 -20.97
N LEU A 92 1.82 -12.79 -21.68
CA LEU A 92 1.48 -12.26 -23.00
C LEU A 92 1.13 -10.77 -22.94
N ALA A 93 0.36 -10.34 -21.94
CA ALA A 93 -0.01 -8.94 -21.76
C ALA A 93 1.22 -8.05 -21.47
N LEU A 94 2.15 -8.50 -20.62
CA LEU A 94 3.40 -7.78 -20.35
C LEU A 94 4.30 -7.71 -21.59
N PHE A 95 4.45 -8.81 -22.32
CA PHE A 95 5.26 -8.84 -23.54
C PHE A 95 4.70 -7.89 -24.61
N LEU A 96 3.38 -7.91 -24.85
CA LEU A 96 2.73 -7.00 -25.79
C LEU A 96 2.78 -5.54 -25.35
N THR A 97 2.68 -5.27 -24.05
CA THR A 97 2.82 -3.91 -23.50
C THR A 97 4.23 -3.38 -23.72
N PHE A 98 5.25 -4.21 -23.44
CA PHE A 98 6.63 -3.87 -23.70
C PHE A 98 6.89 -3.62 -25.19
N PHE A 99 6.39 -4.50 -26.07
CA PHE A 99 6.47 -4.30 -27.52
C PHE A 99 5.83 -2.97 -27.94
N TYR A 100 4.61 -2.66 -27.49
CA TYR A 100 3.94 -1.42 -27.85
C TYR A 100 4.66 -0.17 -27.34
N TYR A 101 5.16 -0.19 -26.10
CA TYR A 101 5.82 0.95 -25.49
C TYR A 101 7.21 1.20 -26.11
N VAL A 102 7.98 0.13 -26.32
CA VAL A 102 9.33 0.20 -26.89
C VAL A 102 9.30 0.46 -28.39
N ALA A 103 8.42 -0.20 -29.16
CA ALA A 103 8.32 0.01 -30.61
C ALA A 103 7.72 1.37 -31.00
N ARG A 104 7.19 2.13 -30.02
CA ARG A 104 6.73 3.50 -30.21
C ARG A 104 7.87 4.53 -30.17
N HIS A 105 9.06 4.13 -29.72
CA HIS A 105 10.29 4.93 -29.76
C HIS A 105 11.21 4.40 -30.87
#